data_AF-A0A935VVZ7-F1
#
_entry.id   AF-A0A935VVZ7-F1
#
_cell.length_a   1.000
_cell.length_b   1.000
_cell.length_c   1.000
_cell.angle_alpha   90.00
_cell.angle_beta   90.00
_cell.angle_gamma   90.00
#
_symmetry.space_group_name_H-M   'P 1'
#
loop_
_entity.id
_entity.type
_entity.pdbx_description
1 polymer ?
#
loop_
_entity_poly.entity_id
_entity_poly.type
_entity_poly.pdbx_seq_one_letter_code
_entity_poly.pdbx_strand_id
1 'polypeptide(L)'
;MRFILLFITTAIFLLGGCQAAPTKNTDSGVPNVASDIKEVSPAETQTAVSKAYSQFIDVRTPAEYTGGHAARAVNIPLDTLAAKLDTLERNEPVYIICQTGSRSKMAAEILKSAGFNNVLNVTGGTVAWQTAGLPMETLSPHSPTANSSKLDQKTQDALISALADERLAQATYQAILNKFPGSRPFVNIIEAEKKHESFLIPLFAKYGVAVPKNEFDPAKITVPDDLIEACKAGVKAENENIALYDGFFQFVKETDIKEVFTRLQSASRDNHLPAFTRCSEGGVGGGRGKGRPL
;
A
#
# COMPACT_ATOMS: atom_id res chain seq x y z
N MET A 1 94.12 0.66 -37.36
CA MET A 1 93.62 1.78 -38.20
C MET A 1 92.30 1.31 -38.82
N ARG A 2 91.14 1.83 -38.41
CA ARG A 2 90.45 3.00 -39.04
C ARG A 2 90.07 2.62 -40.49
N PHE A 3 88.80 2.39 -40.88
CA PHE A 3 87.81 3.44 -41.10
C PHE A 3 86.44 2.89 -41.58
N ILE A 4 85.37 3.49 -41.01
CA ILE A 4 84.09 3.95 -41.60
C ILE A 4 83.20 2.98 -42.39
N LEU A 5 82.00 2.77 -41.82
CA LEU A 5 80.80 2.20 -42.42
C LEU A 5 79.88 3.37 -42.86
N LEU A 6 79.55 3.46 -44.15
CA LEU A 6 78.59 4.44 -44.69
C LEU A 6 77.38 3.66 -45.23
N PHE A 7 76.24 3.76 -44.55
CA PHE A 7 74.95 3.25 -45.04
C PHE A 7 74.12 4.42 -45.58
N ILE A 8 73.76 4.31 -46.86
CA ILE A 8 72.90 5.22 -47.60
C ILE A 8 71.44 4.94 -47.20
N THR A 9 70.75 5.98 -46.77
CA THR A 9 69.32 5.99 -46.45
C THR A 9 68.50 6.10 -47.73
N THR A 10 67.57 5.16 -47.95
CA THR A 10 66.51 5.29 -48.97
C THR A 10 65.16 5.25 -48.25
N ALA A 11 64.39 6.31 -48.43
CA ALA A 11 63.05 6.49 -47.87
C ALA A 11 62.02 5.62 -48.61
N ILE A 12 61.21 4.86 -47.87
CA ILE A 12 60.01 4.21 -48.37
C ILE A 12 58.81 4.83 -47.67
N PHE A 13 57.95 5.45 -48.48
CA PHE A 13 56.63 5.96 -48.14
C PHE A 13 55.72 4.79 -47.72
N LEU A 14 55.27 4.79 -46.46
CA LEU A 14 54.19 3.92 -45.97
C LEU A 14 52.85 4.65 -46.13
N LEU A 15 51.96 4.06 -46.93
CA LEU A 15 50.55 4.42 -47.03
C LEU A 15 49.87 4.11 -45.69
N GLY A 16 49.45 5.15 -44.98
CA GLY A 16 48.65 5.04 -43.76
C GLY A 16 47.21 4.65 -44.09
N GLY A 17 46.80 3.44 -43.73
CA GLY A 17 45.40 3.05 -43.63
C GLY A 17 44.76 3.67 -42.39
N CYS A 18 43.60 4.30 -42.57
CA CYS A 18 42.76 4.78 -41.47
C CYS A 18 42.25 3.59 -40.63
N GLN A 19 42.74 3.46 -39.38
CA GLN A 19 42.03 2.71 -38.35
C GLN A 19 40.91 3.62 -37.79
N ALA A 20 39.66 3.16 -37.88
CA ALA A 20 38.54 3.79 -37.21
C ALA A 20 38.73 3.63 -35.68
N ALA A 21 38.89 4.76 -34.99
CA ALA A 21 38.92 4.79 -33.53
C ALA A 21 37.52 4.42 -32.97
N PRO A 22 37.45 3.68 -31.85
CA PRO A 22 36.18 3.43 -31.18
C PRO A 22 35.63 4.76 -30.66
N THR A 23 34.41 5.09 -31.09
CA THR A 23 33.67 6.26 -30.63
C THR A 23 33.46 6.15 -29.12
N LYS A 24 34.06 7.08 -28.37
CA LYS A 24 33.69 7.32 -26.97
C LYS A 24 32.27 7.86 -26.97
N ASN A 25 31.30 6.98 -26.68
CA ASN A 25 29.95 7.39 -26.34
C ASN A 25 30.04 8.31 -25.13
N THR A 26 29.50 9.52 -25.31
CA THR A 26 29.33 10.52 -24.25
C THR A 26 28.40 9.95 -23.19
N ASP A 27 29.02 9.67 -22.04
CA ASP A 27 28.41 9.35 -20.76
C ASP A 27 27.32 10.38 -20.43
N SER A 28 26.06 10.01 -20.69
CA SER A 28 24.91 10.69 -20.12
C SER A 28 24.75 10.12 -18.73
N GLY A 29 25.29 10.82 -17.73
CA GLY A 29 25.31 10.43 -16.32
C GLY A 29 23.91 10.31 -15.71
N VAL A 30 23.20 9.24 -16.05
CA VAL A 30 22.11 8.68 -15.26
C VAL A 30 22.72 7.52 -14.48
N PRO A 31 22.85 7.61 -13.15
CA PRO A 31 23.32 6.48 -12.37
C PRO A 31 22.35 5.31 -12.57
N ASN A 32 22.84 4.23 -13.18
CA ASN A 32 22.17 2.94 -13.21
C ASN A 32 22.18 2.38 -11.78
N VAL A 33 21.21 2.80 -10.98
CA VAL A 33 20.90 2.15 -9.70
C VAL A 33 20.20 0.85 -10.09
N ALA A 34 20.95 -0.25 -10.15
CA ALA A 34 20.35 -1.58 -10.15
C ALA A 34 19.41 -1.65 -8.94
N SER A 35 18.10 -1.62 -9.22
CA SER A 35 17.09 -1.54 -8.17
C SER A 35 17.07 -2.86 -7.41
N ASP A 36 17.41 -2.86 -6.13
CA ASP A 36 17.23 -3.98 -5.18
C ASP A 36 15.72 -4.25 -4.95
N ILE A 37 14.98 -4.52 -6.02
CA ILE A 37 13.58 -4.94 -5.98
C ILE A 37 13.60 -6.45 -5.77
N LYS A 38 13.06 -6.89 -4.64
CA LYS A 38 12.97 -8.30 -4.32
C LYS A 38 11.88 -8.94 -5.19
N GLU A 39 12.27 -9.89 -6.01
CA GLU A 39 11.34 -10.71 -6.79
C GLU A 39 10.81 -11.85 -5.91
N VAL A 40 9.51 -12.12 -5.97
CA VAL A 40 8.85 -13.23 -5.26
C VAL A 40 7.93 -14.01 -6.18
N SER A 41 7.82 -15.32 -5.99
CA SER A 41 6.87 -16.14 -6.72
C SER A 41 5.44 -15.96 -6.20
N PRO A 42 4.40 -16.28 -7.01
CA PRO A 42 3.02 -16.29 -6.53
C PRO A 42 2.80 -17.20 -5.29
N ALA A 43 3.44 -18.36 -5.23
CA ALA A 43 3.28 -19.30 -4.11
C ALA A 43 3.89 -18.78 -2.79
N GLU A 44 5.09 -18.19 -2.85
CA GLU A 44 5.71 -17.53 -1.69
C GLU A 44 4.88 -16.32 -1.24
N THR A 45 4.33 -15.59 -2.23
CA THR A 45 3.45 -14.46 -1.96
C THR A 45 2.18 -14.93 -1.26
N GLN A 46 1.51 -16.00 -1.72
CA GLN A 46 0.28 -16.51 -1.10
C GLN A 46 0.43 -16.75 0.41
N THR A 47 1.50 -17.45 0.81
CA THR A 47 1.78 -17.75 2.23
C THR A 47 2.07 -16.49 3.04
N ALA A 48 2.66 -15.47 2.42
CA ALA A 48 2.92 -14.21 3.06
C ALA A 48 1.66 -13.32 3.14
N VAL A 49 0.88 -13.23 2.06
CA VAL A 49 -0.37 -12.44 2.00
C VAL A 49 -1.53 -13.09 2.76
N SER A 50 -1.42 -14.39 3.08
CA SER A 50 -2.33 -15.08 4.00
C SER A 50 -2.07 -14.72 5.47
N LYS A 51 -0.94 -14.09 5.80
CA LYS A 51 -0.76 -13.49 7.12
C LYS A 51 -1.70 -12.28 7.24
N ALA A 52 -2.23 -12.05 8.44
CA ALA A 52 -2.93 -10.81 8.74
C ALA A 52 -1.96 -9.66 8.44
N TYR A 53 -2.37 -8.75 7.57
CA TYR A 53 -1.61 -7.59 7.13
C TYR A 53 -0.40 -7.87 6.19
N SER A 54 -0.66 -7.81 4.89
CA SER A 54 0.35 -7.63 3.85
C SER A 54 -0.21 -6.67 2.81
N GLN A 55 0.53 -5.62 2.48
CA GLN A 55 0.07 -4.63 1.51
C GLN A 55 0.20 -5.22 0.10
N PHE A 56 -0.82 -5.95 -0.34
CA PHE A 56 -0.83 -6.57 -1.65
C PHE A 56 -1.54 -5.65 -2.65
N ILE A 57 -0.78 -5.05 -3.56
CA ILE A 57 -1.24 -3.97 -4.44
C ILE A 57 -1.25 -4.45 -5.89
N ASP A 58 -2.42 -4.42 -6.51
CA ASP A 58 -2.58 -4.63 -7.95
C ASP A 58 -2.54 -3.28 -8.66
N VAL A 59 -1.50 -3.07 -9.49
CA VAL A 59 -1.26 -1.80 -10.20
C VAL A 59 -1.85 -1.76 -11.61
N ARG A 60 -2.67 -2.74 -11.96
CA ARG A 60 -3.43 -2.75 -13.22
C ARG A 60 -4.56 -1.71 -13.20
N THR A 61 -5.17 -1.49 -14.36
CA THR A 61 -6.35 -0.63 -14.47
C THR A 61 -7.53 -1.21 -13.68
N PRO A 62 -8.50 -0.38 -13.25
CA PRO A 62 -9.70 -0.88 -12.57
C PRO A 62 -10.48 -1.92 -13.39
N ALA A 63 -10.50 -1.77 -14.72
CA ALA A 63 -11.17 -2.71 -15.61
C ALA A 63 -10.51 -4.11 -15.61
N GLU A 64 -9.18 -4.16 -15.70
CA GLU A 64 -8.43 -5.42 -15.60
C GLU A 64 -8.61 -6.09 -14.24
N TYR A 65 -8.54 -5.30 -13.16
CA TYR A 65 -8.74 -5.80 -11.80
C TYR A 65 -10.15 -6.37 -11.60
N THR A 66 -11.17 -5.68 -12.13
CA THR A 66 -12.57 -6.12 -12.05
C THR A 66 -12.82 -7.45 -12.75
N GLY A 67 -12.13 -7.71 -13.86
CA GLY A 67 -12.20 -8.96 -14.62
C GLY A 67 -11.54 -10.17 -13.96
N GLY A 68 -10.79 -9.97 -12.87
CA GLY A 68 -10.11 -11.03 -12.13
C GLY A 68 -8.76 -10.59 -11.60
N HIS A 69 -8.54 -10.75 -10.30
CA HIS A 69 -7.32 -10.39 -9.60
C HIS A 69 -6.97 -11.40 -8.51
N ALA A 70 -5.72 -11.36 -8.05
CA ALA A 70 -5.28 -12.18 -6.93
C ALA A 70 -6.07 -11.83 -5.67
N ALA A 71 -6.57 -12.83 -4.95
CA ALA A 71 -7.35 -12.60 -3.74
C ALA A 71 -6.61 -11.70 -2.74
N ARG A 72 -7.35 -10.84 -2.04
CA ARG A 72 -6.85 -9.83 -1.07
C ARG A 72 -6.01 -8.70 -1.66
N ALA A 73 -5.71 -8.71 -2.96
CA ALA A 73 -5.02 -7.59 -3.60
C ALA A 73 -5.92 -6.35 -3.63
N VAL A 74 -5.37 -5.16 -3.40
CA VAL A 74 -6.06 -3.86 -3.50
C VAL A 74 -5.65 -3.19 -4.79
N ASN A 75 -6.62 -2.69 -5.56
CA ASN A 75 -6.29 -1.95 -6.76
C ASN A 75 -5.80 -0.53 -6.45
N ILE A 76 -4.53 -0.26 -6.78
CA ILE A 76 -3.96 1.09 -6.84
C ILE A 76 -3.27 1.21 -8.20
N PRO A 77 -3.99 1.66 -9.25
CA PRO A 77 -3.45 1.77 -10.59
C PRO A 77 -2.12 2.53 -10.65
N LEU A 78 -1.18 2.06 -11.48
CA LEU A 78 0.18 2.61 -11.58
C LEU A 78 0.21 4.13 -11.79
N ASP A 79 -0.70 4.66 -12.61
CA ASP A 79 -0.84 6.09 -12.91
C ASP A 79 -1.28 6.93 -11.70
N THR A 80 -1.99 6.33 -10.74
CA THR A 80 -2.43 6.99 -9.50
C THR A 80 -1.55 6.68 -8.29
N LEU A 81 -0.61 5.73 -8.42
CA LEU A 81 0.19 5.22 -7.30
C LEU A 81 0.98 6.31 -6.58
N ALA A 82 1.63 7.20 -7.33
CA ALA A 82 2.45 8.27 -6.78
C ALA A 82 1.64 9.25 -5.90
N ALA A 83 0.36 9.46 -6.21
CA ALA A 83 -0.53 10.31 -5.43
C ALA A 83 -1.08 9.61 -4.17
N LYS A 84 -0.96 8.27 -4.09
CA LYS A 84 -1.53 7.44 -3.02
C LYS A 84 -0.46 6.83 -2.11
N LEU A 85 0.79 7.30 -2.19
CA LEU A 85 1.89 6.79 -1.37
C LEU A 85 1.62 6.88 0.12
N ASP A 86 0.93 7.93 0.58
CA ASP A 86 0.62 8.13 2.00
C ASP A 86 -0.51 7.21 2.50
N THR A 87 -1.15 6.45 1.60
CA THR A 87 -2.13 5.39 1.96
C THR A 87 -1.47 4.04 2.19
N LEU A 88 -0.14 3.96 2.04
CA LEU A 88 0.66 2.76 2.19
C LEU A 88 1.68 2.94 3.32
N GLU A 89 1.93 1.87 4.06
CA GLU A 89 2.88 1.84 5.15
C GLU A 89 4.30 1.57 4.65
N ARG A 90 5.22 2.50 4.94
CA ARG A 90 6.58 2.49 4.38
C ARG A 90 7.51 1.43 4.97
N ASN A 91 7.22 0.99 6.19
CA ASN A 91 8.03 0.03 6.95
C ASN A 91 7.54 -1.42 6.83
N GLU A 92 6.36 -1.62 6.25
CA GLU A 92 5.73 -2.92 6.12
C GLU A 92 5.95 -3.50 4.70
N PRO A 93 5.93 -4.83 4.53
CA PRO A 93 6.06 -5.45 3.22
C PRO A 93 4.96 -4.98 2.24
N VAL A 94 5.37 -4.46 1.09
CA VAL A 94 4.47 -4.12 -0.03
C VAL A 94 4.71 -5.10 -1.19
N TYR A 95 3.73 -5.97 -1.43
CA TYR A 95 3.71 -6.89 -2.57
C TYR A 95 3.02 -6.20 -3.73
N ILE A 96 3.68 -6.09 -4.88
CA ILE A 96 3.10 -5.45 -6.06
C ILE A 96 2.94 -6.47 -7.17
N ILE A 97 1.74 -6.51 -7.76
CA ILE A 97 1.40 -7.37 -8.88
C ILE A 97 0.81 -6.55 -10.03
N CYS A 98 1.08 -6.99 -11.26
CA CYS A 98 0.36 -6.53 -12.43
C CYS A 98 0.04 -7.73 -13.34
N GLN A 99 -0.29 -7.53 -14.62
CA GLN A 99 -0.67 -8.63 -15.50
C GLN A 99 0.44 -9.69 -15.65
N THR A 100 1.66 -9.25 -15.96
CA THR A 100 2.80 -10.14 -16.30
C THR A 100 4.10 -9.79 -15.55
N GLY A 101 4.13 -8.69 -14.79
CA GLY A 101 5.28 -8.25 -14.00
C GLY A 101 5.92 -6.91 -14.42
N SER A 102 5.71 -6.42 -15.64
CA SER A 102 6.41 -5.20 -16.12
C SER A 102 5.94 -3.92 -15.41
N ARG A 103 4.62 -3.71 -15.27
CA ARG A 103 4.06 -2.54 -14.56
C ARG A 103 4.34 -2.56 -13.06
N SER A 104 4.40 -3.72 -12.45
CA SER A 104 4.67 -3.85 -11.02
C SER A 104 6.14 -3.58 -10.69
N LYS A 105 7.07 -3.83 -11.62
CA LYS A 105 8.46 -3.36 -11.52
C LYS A 105 8.55 -1.83 -11.50
N MET A 106 7.89 -1.15 -12.45
CA MET A 106 7.83 0.33 -12.45
C MET A 106 7.21 0.88 -11.16
N ALA A 107 6.11 0.28 -10.69
CA ALA A 107 5.51 0.64 -9.40
C ALA A 107 6.48 0.43 -8.23
N ALA A 108 7.25 -0.66 -8.25
CA ALA A 108 8.21 -0.95 -7.19
C ALA A 108 9.36 0.07 -7.17
N GLU A 109 9.81 0.54 -8.33
CA GLU A 109 10.77 1.66 -8.44
C GLU A 109 10.19 2.94 -7.84
N ILE A 110 8.93 3.29 -8.17
CA ILE A 110 8.24 4.46 -7.58
C ILE A 110 8.20 4.35 -6.05
N LEU A 111 7.83 3.20 -5.50
CA LEU A 111 7.80 2.99 -4.05
C LEU A 111 9.19 3.08 -3.42
N LYS A 112 10.21 2.45 -4.02
CA LYS A 112 11.60 2.52 -3.54
C LYS A 112 12.10 3.96 -3.52
N SER A 113 11.88 4.72 -4.61
CA SER A 113 12.24 6.14 -4.69
C SER A 113 11.49 7.00 -3.67
N ALA A 114 10.29 6.59 -3.28
CA ALA A 114 9.52 7.22 -2.21
C ALA A 114 9.98 6.81 -0.80
N GLY A 115 10.97 5.92 -0.64
CA GLY A 115 11.49 5.50 0.67
C GLY A 115 10.78 4.31 1.30
N PHE A 116 10.09 3.48 0.51
CA PHE A 116 9.60 2.18 0.98
C PHE A 116 10.77 1.19 1.05
N ASN A 117 10.97 0.60 2.22
CA ASN A 117 12.16 -0.23 2.47
C ASN A 117 11.98 -1.67 1.98
N ASN A 118 10.74 -2.18 2.02
CA ASN A 118 10.41 -3.58 1.77
C ASN A 118 9.36 -3.73 0.65
N VAL A 119 9.82 -3.59 -0.59
CA VAL A 119 8.99 -3.71 -1.79
C VAL A 119 9.30 -5.01 -2.52
N LEU A 120 8.27 -5.83 -2.75
CA LEU A 120 8.36 -7.14 -3.38
C LEU A 120 7.56 -7.15 -4.67
N ASN A 121 8.19 -7.50 -5.78
CA ASN A 121 7.51 -7.65 -7.07
C ASN A 121 7.05 -9.11 -7.25
N VAL A 122 5.77 -9.33 -7.53
CA VAL A 122 5.23 -10.65 -7.81
C VAL A 122 5.54 -11.04 -9.25
N THR A 123 6.45 -11.99 -9.41
CA THR A 123 6.93 -12.48 -10.71
C THR A 123 5.82 -13.13 -11.53
N GLY A 124 5.80 -12.87 -12.84
CA GLY A 124 4.81 -13.41 -13.76
C GLY A 124 3.40 -12.85 -13.60
N GLY A 125 3.17 -11.97 -12.62
CA GLY A 125 1.94 -11.23 -12.44
C GLY A 125 0.71 -12.11 -12.15
N THR A 126 -0.47 -11.54 -12.40
CA THR A 126 -1.76 -12.22 -12.26
C THR A 126 -1.87 -13.45 -13.17
N VAL A 127 -1.19 -13.47 -14.31
CA VAL A 127 -1.15 -14.65 -15.20
C VAL A 127 -0.49 -15.83 -14.49
N ALA A 128 0.67 -15.63 -13.87
CA ALA A 128 1.35 -16.68 -13.12
C ALA A 128 0.58 -17.07 -11.85
N TRP A 129 -0.06 -16.11 -11.19
CA TRP A 129 -0.93 -16.36 -10.05
C TRP A 129 -2.10 -17.31 -10.41
N GLN A 130 -2.80 -17.00 -11.50
CA GLN A 130 -3.89 -17.81 -12.00
C GLN A 130 -3.41 -19.19 -12.46
N THR A 131 -2.27 -19.26 -13.16
CA THR A 131 -1.66 -20.52 -13.62
C THR A 131 -1.28 -21.43 -12.45
N ALA A 132 -0.86 -20.84 -11.32
CA ALA A 132 -0.56 -21.56 -10.09
C ALA A 132 -1.81 -22.04 -9.33
N GLY A 133 -3.02 -21.79 -9.84
CA GLY A 133 -4.27 -22.21 -9.20
C GLY A 133 -4.56 -21.51 -7.87
N LEU A 134 -3.95 -20.34 -7.65
CA LEU A 134 -4.09 -19.59 -6.41
C LEU A 134 -5.45 -18.86 -6.35
N PRO A 135 -5.95 -18.52 -5.15
CA PRO A 135 -7.24 -17.85 -5.01
C PRO A 135 -7.32 -16.55 -5.80
N MET A 136 -8.42 -16.39 -6.53
CA MET A 136 -8.74 -15.22 -7.37
C MET A 136 -10.06 -14.61 -6.92
N GLU A 137 -10.16 -13.29 -7.03
CA GLU A 137 -11.38 -12.51 -6.80
C GLU A 137 -11.76 -11.74 -8.07
N THR A 138 -13.02 -11.36 -8.22
CA THR A 138 -13.50 -10.47 -9.30
C THR A 138 -14.37 -9.38 -8.68
N LEU A 139 -14.31 -8.15 -9.20
CA LEU A 139 -15.27 -7.10 -8.81
C LEU A 139 -16.51 -7.08 -9.72
N SER A 140 -16.68 -8.08 -10.58
CA SER A 140 -17.97 -8.30 -11.20
C SER A 140 -19.00 -8.50 -10.08
N PRO A 141 -20.24 -7.99 -10.21
CA PRO A 141 -21.34 -8.45 -9.39
C PRO A 141 -21.55 -9.92 -9.75
N HIS A 142 -20.75 -10.80 -9.15
CA HIS A 142 -21.14 -12.18 -9.02
C HIS A 142 -22.38 -12.11 -8.15
N SER A 143 -23.51 -12.23 -8.84
CA SER A 143 -24.78 -12.69 -8.32
C SER A 143 -24.52 -13.63 -7.15
N PRO A 144 -25.29 -13.48 -6.05
CA PRO A 144 -25.10 -14.29 -4.87
C PRO A 144 -25.01 -15.75 -5.31
N THR A 145 -23.89 -16.42 -5.03
CA THR A 145 -23.95 -17.87 -4.97
C THR A 145 -25.11 -18.17 -4.04
N ALA A 146 -26.10 -18.88 -4.57
CA ALA A 146 -27.46 -18.98 -4.06
C ALA A 146 -27.58 -19.81 -2.76
N ASN A 147 -26.67 -19.56 -1.81
CA ASN A 147 -26.56 -20.19 -0.50
C ASN A 147 -25.70 -19.35 0.47
N SER A 148 -25.76 -18.01 0.47
CA SER A 148 -25.38 -17.29 1.70
C SER A 148 -26.48 -17.56 2.72
N SER A 149 -26.26 -18.51 3.63
CA SER A 149 -27.14 -18.68 4.77
C SER A 149 -27.36 -17.33 5.45
N LYS A 150 -28.60 -16.98 5.73
CA LYS A 150 -28.95 -15.76 6.47
C LYS A 150 -28.06 -15.66 7.72
N LEU A 151 -27.34 -14.55 7.87
CA LEU A 151 -26.51 -14.31 9.06
C LEU A 151 -27.38 -14.38 10.32
N ASP A 152 -26.83 -14.95 11.39
CA ASP A 152 -27.46 -14.80 12.70
C ASP A 152 -27.48 -13.32 13.12
N GLN A 153 -28.42 -12.95 13.97
CA GLN A 153 -28.62 -11.55 14.36
C GLN A 153 -27.37 -10.94 14.98
N LYS A 154 -26.62 -11.71 15.77
CA LYS A 154 -25.42 -11.22 16.46
C LYS A 154 -24.33 -10.86 15.46
N THR A 155 -24.17 -11.66 14.42
CA THR A 155 -23.23 -11.38 13.32
C THR A 155 -23.69 -10.18 12.47
N GLN A 156 -24.99 -10.00 12.26
CA GLN A 156 -25.51 -8.78 11.62
C GLN A 156 -25.22 -7.53 12.47
N ASP A 157 -25.45 -7.60 13.78
CA ASP A 157 -25.19 -6.50 14.71
C ASP A 157 -23.70 -6.16 14.75
N ALA A 158 -22.80 -7.16 14.61
CA ALA A 158 -21.36 -6.94 14.50
C ALA A 158 -20.99 -6.16 13.22
N LEU A 159 -21.56 -6.52 12.06
CA LEU A 159 -21.33 -5.77 10.82
C LEU A 159 -21.81 -4.31 10.94
N ILE A 160 -23.00 -4.12 11.50
CA ILE A 160 -23.58 -2.80 11.75
C ILE A 160 -22.70 -1.99 12.69
N SER A 161 -22.22 -2.59 13.77
CA SER A 161 -21.37 -1.96 14.76
C SER A 161 -20.00 -1.58 14.18
N ALA A 162 -19.38 -2.47 13.39
CA ALA A 162 -18.13 -2.17 12.69
C ALA A 162 -18.30 -0.96 11.77
N LEU A 163 -19.35 -0.92 10.95
CA LEU A 163 -19.61 0.22 10.06
C LEU A 163 -19.90 1.52 10.83
N ALA A 164 -20.60 1.42 11.95
CA ALA A 164 -20.86 2.57 12.81
C ALA A 164 -19.57 3.13 13.41
N ASP A 165 -18.65 2.25 13.83
CA ASP A 165 -17.36 2.64 14.39
C ASP A 165 -16.49 3.39 13.35
N GLU A 166 -16.36 2.84 12.13
CA GLU A 166 -15.62 3.50 11.04
C GLU A 166 -16.19 4.90 10.72
N ARG A 167 -17.52 5.05 10.73
CA ARG A 167 -18.17 6.34 10.45
C ARG A 167 -18.04 7.33 11.60
N LEU A 168 -18.08 6.84 12.84
CA LEU A 168 -17.83 7.67 14.02
C LEU A 168 -16.38 8.18 14.03
N ALA A 169 -15.42 7.33 13.69
CA ALA A 169 -14.02 7.72 13.54
C ALA A 169 -13.86 8.79 12.46
N GLN A 170 -14.43 8.58 11.26
CA GLN A 170 -14.44 9.59 10.19
C GLN A 170 -15.02 10.93 10.64
N ALA A 171 -16.19 10.92 11.28
CA ALA A 171 -16.83 12.15 11.73
C ALA A 171 -16.03 12.86 12.82
N THR A 172 -15.45 12.10 13.74
CA THR A 172 -14.61 12.61 14.82
C THR A 172 -13.33 13.25 14.28
N TYR A 173 -12.63 12.57 13.37
CA TYR A 173 -11.41 13.11 12.77
C TYR A 173 -11.68 14.31 11.89
N GLN A 174 -12.81 14.33 11.16
CA GLN A 174 -13.21 15.51 10.41
C GLN A 174 -13.48 16.70 11.35
N ALA A 175 -14.16 16.48 12.48
CA ALA A 175 -14.39 17.54 13.47
C ALA A 175 -13.06 18.07 14.05
N ILE A 176 -12.13 17.18 14.35
CA ILE A 176 -10.78 17.54 14.81
C ILE A 176 -10.02 18.33 13.75
N LEU A 177 -10.07 17.91 12.49
CA LEU A 177 -9.41 18.62 11.38
C LEU A 177 -10.04 19.99 11.08
N ASN A 178 -11.34 20.16 11.33
CA ASN A 178 -11.97 21.48 11.26
C ASN A 178 -11.41 22.44 12.31
N LYS A 179 -11.06 21.95 13.51
CA LYS A 179 -10.47 22.74 14.60
C LYS A 179 -8.95 22.89 14.48
N PHE A 180 -8.26 21.84 14.02
CA PHE A 180 -6.81 21.75 13.88
C PHE A 180 -6.45 21.31 12.44
N PRO A 181 -6.52 22.23 11.45
CA PRO A 181 -6.31 21.88 10.05
C PRO A 181 -4.95 21.25 9.77
N GLY A 182 -4.93 20.16 8.99
CA GLY A 182 -3.71 19.46 8.59
C GLY A 182 -2.98 18.71 9.71
N SER A 183 -3.59 18.62 10.91
CA SER A 183 -2.98 17.93 12.04
C SER A 183 -2.83 16.43 11.77
N ARG A 184 -1.61 15.92 12.00
CA ARG A 184 -1.31 14.48 11.96
C ARG A 184 -1.56 13.86 13.34
N PRO A 185 -2.04 12.60 13.41
CA PRO A 185 -2.23 11.70 12.27
C PRO A 185 -3.63 11.78 11.62
N PHE A 186 -4.55 12.60 12.14
CA PHE A 186 -5.95 12.69 11.70
C PHE A 186 -6.12 12.83 10.19
N VAL A 187 -5.33 13.69 9.54
CA VAL A 187 -5.42 13.94 8.09
C VAL A 187 -5.11 12.71 7.23
N ASN A 188 -4.29 11.78 7.73
CA ASN A 188 -3.97 10.55 7.01
C ASN A 188 -4.96 9.43 7.38
N ILE A 189 -5.29 9.32 8.67
CA ILE A 189 -6.12 8.22 9.18
C ILE A 189 -7.57 8.35 8.68
N ILE A 190 -8.11 9.57 8.53
CA ILE A 190 -9.48 9.74 7.99
C ILE A 190 -9.66 9.10 6.59
N GLU A 191 -8.61 9.09 5.76
CA GLU A 191 -8.65 8.42 4.46
C GLU A 191 -8.59 6.89 4.59
N ALA A 192 -7.91 6.37 5.63
CA ALA A 192 -7.94 4.95 5.97
C ALA A 192 -9.35 4.51 6.40
N GLU A 193 -10.03 5.28 7.26
CA GLU A 193 -11.38 4.92 7.73
C GLU A 193 -12.43 4.93 6.60
N LYS A 194 -12.32 5.87 5.65
CA LYS A 194 -13.15 5.85 4.43
C LYS A 194 -12.95 4.55 3.63
N LYS A 195 -11.70 4.07 3.59
CA LYS A 195 -11.36 2.81 2.92
C LYS A 195 -11.90 1.61 3.70
N HIS A 196 -11.86 1.64 5.02
CA HIS A 196 -12.45 0.60 5.87
C HIS A 196 -13.94 0.43 5.62
N GLU A 197 -14.69 1.54 5.58
CA GLU A 197 -16.11 1.53 5.19
C GLU A 197 -16.31 0.85 3.83
N SER A 198 -15.45 1.13 2.84
CA SER A 198 -15.52 0.50 1.52
C SER A 198 -15.32 -1.02 1.52
N PHE A 199 -14.63 -1.58 2.52
CA PHE A 199 -14.50 -3.04 2.70
C PHE A 199 -15.72 -3.68 3.36
N LEU A 200 -16.43 -2.92 4.19
CA LEU A 200 -17.62 -3.39 4.89
C LEU A 200 -18.86 -3.42 3.99
N ILE A 201 -19.08 -2.37 3.18
CA ILE A 201 -20.30 -2.22 2.36
C ILE A 201 -20.62 -3.45 1.48
N PRO A 202 -19.65 -4.10 0.80
CA PRO A 202 -19.95 -5.30 0.03
C PRO A 202 -20.51 -6.48 0.85
N LEU A 203 -20.14 -6.59 2.14
CA LEU A 203 -20.65 -7.64 3.03
C LEU A 203 -22.15 -7.45 3.33
N PHE A 204 -22.61 -6.21 3.48
CA PHE A 204 -24.03 -5.90 3.68
C PHE A 204 -24.87 -6.39 2.49
N ALA A 205 -24.44 -6.06 1.27
CA ALA A 205 -25.12 -6.50 0.06
C ALA A 205 -25.08 -8.03 -0.08
N LYS A 206 -23.93 -8.65 0.18
CA LYS A 206 -23.74 -10.11 0.10
C LYS A 206 -24.68 -10.87 1.02
N TYR A 207 -24.87 -10.40 2.24
CA TYR A 207 -25.67 -11.08 3.26
C TYR A 207 -27.11 -10.56 3.38
N GLY A 208 -27.52 -9.64 2.51
CA GLY A 208 -28.87 -9.05 2.52
C GLY A 208 -29.18 -8.23 3.77
N VAL A 209 -28.15 -7.65 4.40
CA VAL A 209 -28.28 -6.75 5.55
C VAL A 209 -28.43 -5.32 5.04
N ALA A 210 -29.44 -4.60 5.53
CA ALA A 210 -29.61 -3.20 5.15
C ALA A 210 -28.43 -2.36 5.69
N VAL A 211 -27.84 -1.53 4.83
CA VAL A 211 -26.80 -0.58 5.24
C VAL A 211 -27.48 0.52 6.08
N PRO A 212 -27.11 0.70 7.36
CA PRO A 212 -27.63 1.78 8.18
C PRO A 212 -27.32 3.14 7.56
N LYS A 213 -28.20 4.12 7.77
CA LYS A 213 -27.93 5.51 7.38
C LYS A 213 -26.76 6.04 8.21
N ASN A 214 -25.91 6.89 7.63
CA ASN A 214 -24.91 7.61 8.42
C ASN A 214 -25.59 8.71 9.24
N GLU A 215 -25.50 8.63 10.56
CA GLU A 215 -26.08 9.57 11.52
C GLU A 215 -25.02 10.46 12.19
N PHE A 216 -23.73 10.18 11.96
CA PHE A 216 -22.63 10.90 12.58
C PHE A 216 -22.35 12.20 11.81
N ASP A 217 -22.57 13.32 12.48
CA ASP A 217 -22.35 14.65 11.94
C ASP A 217 -21.12 15.28 12.62
N PRO A 218 -20.04 15.58 11.87
CA PRO A 218 -18.84 16.21 12.41
C PRO A 218 -19.13 17.52 13.18
N ALA A 219 -20.17 18.27 12.79
CA ALA A 219 -20.52 19.53 13.45
C ALA A 219 -21.10 19.32 14.87
N LYS A 220 -21.49 18.10 15.22
CA LYS A 220 -22.04 17.73 16.54
C LYS A 220 -21.02 17.04 17.44
N ILE A 221 -19.83 16.74 16.94
CA ILE A 221 -18.77 16.11 17.74
C ILE A 221 -18.08 17.17 18.59
N THR A 222 -18.02 16.92 19.90
CA THR A 222 -17.24 17.74 20.82
C THR A 222 -15.75 17.43 20.65
N VAL A 223 -14.97 18.43 20.28
CA VAL A 223 -13.52 18.30 20.08
C VAL A 223 -12.76 18.92 21.25
N PRO A 224 -11.77 18.23 21.84
CA PRO A 224 -10.89 18.81 22.85
C PRO A 224 -10.27 20.15 22.43
N ASP A 225 -9.99 21.03 23.40
CA ASP A 225 -9.36 22.34 23.14
C ASP A 225 -7.88 22.24 22.81
N ASP A 226 -7.26 21.12 23.15
CA ASP A 226 -5.86 20.84 22.96
C ASP A 226 -5.65 19.65 22.02
N LEU A 227 -4.67 19.77 21.12
CA LEU A 227 -4.39 18.75 20.11
C LEU A 227 -3.80 17.47 20.74
N ILE A 228 -3.04 17.59 21.83
CA ILE A 228 -2.52 16.41 22.54
C ILE A 228 -3.68 15.65 23.18
N GLU A 229 -4.66 16.33 23.78
CA GLU A 229 -5.88 15.69 24.29
C GLU A 229 -6.72 15.05 23.17
N ALA A 230 -6.82 15.68 21.99
CA ALA A 230 -7.44 15.05 20.83
C ALA A 230 -6.70 13.77 20.41
N CYS A 231 -5.36 13.76 20.44
CA CYS A 231 -4.57 12.57 20.14
C CYS A 231 -4.70 11.47 21.20
N LYS A 232 -4.82 11.82 22.48
CA LYS A 232 -5.15 10.86 23.55
C LYS A 232 -6.53 10.23 23.35
N ALA A 233 -7.51 11.03 22.92
CA ALA A 233 -8.82 10.50 22.55
C ALA A 233 -8.71 9.53 21.37
N GLY A 234 -7.85 9.81 20.38
CA GLY A 234 -7.50 8.87 19.31
C GLY A 234 -6.91 7.57 19.83
N VAL A 235 -5.92 7.61 20.73
CA VAL A 235 -5.35 6.40 21.38
C VAL A 235 -6.44 5.57 22.05
N LYS A 236 -7.35 6.22 22.77
CA LYS A 236 -8.47 5.54 23.43
C LYS A 236 -9.39 4.87 22.40
N ALA A 237 -9.78 5.59 21.34
CA ALA A 237 -10.64 5.07 20.29
C ALA A 237 -10.04 3.84 19.61
N GLU A 238 -8.75 3.85 19.28
CA GLU A 238 -8.11 2.67 18.65
C GLU A 238 -8.07 1.45 19.58
N ASN A 239 -7.83 1.64 20.88
CA ASN A 239 -7.89 0.53 21.83
C ASN A 239 -9.31 -0.05 21.96
N GLU A 240 -10.33 0.82 21.94
CA GLU A 240 -11.73 0.40 21.97
C GLU A 240 -12.14 -0.33 20.68
N ASN A 241 -11.67 0.14 19.52
CA ASN A 241 -11.86 -0.54 18.24
C ASN A 241 -11.20 -1.94 18.23
N ILE A 242 -9.97 -2.06 18.73
CA ILE A 242 -9.28 -3.36 18.82
C ILE A 242 -10.09 -4.34 19.68
N ALA A 243 -10.54 -3.89 20.86
CA ALA A 243 -11.35 -4.68 21.79
C ALA A 243 -12.72 -5.05 21.19
N LEU A 244 -13.32 -4.17 20.39
CA LEU A 244 -14.56 -4.43 19.67
C LEU A 244 -14.41 -5.66 18.77
N TYR A 245 -13.36 -5.70 17.94
CA TYR A 245 -13.09 -6.84 17.06
C TYR A 245 -12.71 -8.12 17.81
N ASP A 246 -11.94 -8.02 18.91
CA ASP A 246 -11.66 -9.17 19.79
C ASP A 246 -12.94 -9.83 20.28
N GLY A 247 -13.96 -9.02 20.59
CA GLY A 247 -15.29 -9.48 20.93
C GLY A 247 -16.03 -10.14 19.77
N PHE A 248 -15.95 -9.58 18.56
CA PHE A 248 -16.59 -10.13 17.36
C PHE A 248 -16.03 -11.49 16.97
N PHE A 249 -14.72 -11.70 17.07
CA PHE A 249 -14.08 -12.97 16.72
C PHE A 249 -14.54 -14.16 17.57
N GLN A 250 -15.15 -13.91 18.74
CA GLN A 250 -15.70 -14.95 19.60
C GLN A 250 -16.94 -15.65 19.01
N PHE A 251 -17.66 -15.00 18.09
CA PHE A 251 -18.94 -15.52 17.60
C PHE A 251 -19.14 -15.46 16.09
N VAL A 252 -18.49 -14.53 15.38
CA VAL A 252 -18.54 -14.51 13.90
C VAL A 252 -17.93 -15.81 13.38
N LYS A 253 -18.53 -16.43 12.38
CA LYS A 253 -18.08 -17.72 11.80
C LYS A 253 -17.62 -17.58 10.35
N GLU A 254 -18.19 -16.61 9.67
CA GLU A 254 -18.06 -16.32 8.26
C GLU A 254 -16.65 -15.84 7.95
N THR A 255 -15.94 -16.62 7.13
CA THR A 255 -14.52 -16.39 6.84
C THR A 255 -14.28 -15.02 6.18
N ASP A 256 -15.16 -14.61 5.27
CA ASP A 256 -15.05 -13.31 4.59
C ASP A 256 -15.27 -12.12 5.53
N ILE A 257 -16.23 -12.23 6.46
CA ILE A 257 -16.43 -11.22 7.51
C ILE A 257 -15.19 -11.17 8.42
N LYS A 258 -14.68 -12.34 8.85
CA LYS A 258 -13.45 -12.41 9.67
C LYS A 258 -12.25 -11.78 8.99
N GLU A 259 -12.09 -11.97 7.68
CA GLU A 259 -11.01 -11.40 6.92
C GLU A 259 -11.07 -9.87 6.88
N VAL A 260 -12.26 -9.29 6.66
CA VAL A 260 -12.46 -7.85 6.72
C VAL A 260 -12.23 -7.34 8.15
N PHE A 261 -12.81 -7.98 9.17
CA PHE A 261 -12.62 -7.57 10.57
C PHE A 261 -11.17 -7.64 11.02
N THR A 262 -10.44 -8.68 10.61
CA THR A 262 -9.00 -8.80 10.90
C THR A 262 -8.22 -7.68 10.25
N ARG A 263 -8.58 -7.29 9.02
CA ARG A 263 -7.95 -6.17 8.33
C ARG A 263 -8.16 -4.85 9.07
N LEU A 264 -9.38 -4.55 9.49
CA LEU A 264 -9.72 -3.32 10.20
C LEU A 264 -9.04 -3.28 11.57
N GLN A 265 -9.12 -4.37 12.35
CA GLN A 265 -8.43 -4.47 13.64
C GLN A 265 -6.90 -4.30 13.52
N SER A 266 -6.28 -4.91 12.51
CA SER A 266 -4.84 -4.74 12.28
C SER A 266 -4.49 -3.31 11.91
N ALA A 267 -5.31 -2.60 11.14
CA ALA A 267 -5.05 -1.19 10.85
C ALA A 267 -5.05 -0.34 12.12
N SER A 268 -6.02 -0.55 13.00
CA SER A 268 -6.08 0.12 14.31
C SER A 268 -4.88 -0.23 15.19
N ARG A 269 -4.58 -1.53 15.36
CA ARG A 269 -3.50 -2.00 16.25
C ARG A 269 -2.11 -1.63 15.75
N ASP A 270 -1.84 -1.90 14.48
CA ASP A 270 -0.50 -1.93 13.93
C ASP A 270 -0.10 -0.57 13.32
N ASN A 271 -1.07 0.29 12.97
CA ASN A 271 -0.80 1.59 12.35
C ASN A 271 -1.37 2.78 13.14
N HIS A 272 -2.69 2.82 13.37
CA HIS A 272 -3.35 4.01 13.93
C HIS A 272 -2.95 4.24 15.37
N LEU A 273 -2.99 3.21 16.22
CA LEU A 273 -2.64 3.29 17.63
C LEU A 273 -1.19 3.79 17.82
N PRO A 274 -0.17 3.25 17.14
CA PRO A 274 1.18 3.84 17.19
C PRO A 274 1.24 5.30 16.73
N ALA A 275 0.47 5.67 15.70
CA ALA A 275 0.45 7.04 15.19
C ALA A 275 -0.16 8.03 16.20
N PHE A 276 -1.30 7.68 16.81
CA PHE A 276 -1.92 8.48 17.85
C PHE A 276 -1.09 8.53 19.12
N THR A 277 -0.42 7.43 19.48
CA THR A 277 0.48 7.37 20.64
C THR A 277 1.61 8.40 20.49
N ARG A 278 2.31 8.40 19.35
CA ARG A 278 3.35 9.41 19.06
C ARG A 278 2.82 10.85 19.09
N CYS A 279 1.61 11.07 18.58
CA CYS A 279 1.00 12.39 18.63
C CYS A 279 0.70 12.83 20.08
N SER A 280 0.17 11.92 20.90
CA SER A 280 -0.19 12.20 22.30
C SER A 280 1.01 12.50 23.21
N GLU A 281 2.21 12.08 22.81
CA GLU A 281 3.47 12.34 23.51
C GLU A 281 4.13 13.66 23.07
N GLY A 282 3.48 14.46 22.21
CA GLY A 282 4.03 15.69 21.66
C GLY A 282 5.01 15.47 20.50
N GLY A 283 5.07 14.24 19.97
CA GLY A 283 5.82 13.90 18.76
C GLY A 283 5.15 14.49 17.52
N VAL A 284 5.27 15.80 17.33
CA VAL A 284 4.94 16.43 16.04
C VAL A 284 5.91 15.85 15.02
N GLY A 285 5.40 15.25 13.95
CA GLY A 285 6.18 14.75 12.81
C GLY A 285 6.89 15.88 12.06
N GLY A 286 7.90 16.48 12.70
CA GLY A 286 8.89 17.35 12.11
C GLY A 286 10.01 16.48 11.58
N GLY A 287 9.95 16.14 10.30
CA GLY A 287 11.14 15.74 9.56
C GLY A 287 12.16 16.87 9.65
N ARG A 288 13.13 16.75 10.55
CA ARG A 288 14.33 17.59 10.55
C ARG A 288 15.10 17.27 9.28
N GLY A 289 14.90 18.07 8.24
CA GLY A 289 15.94 18.33 7.27
C GLY A 289 17.15 18.85 8.03
N LYS A 290 18.15 17.99 8.27
CA LYS A 290 19.47 18.45 8.65
C LYS A 290 20.01 19.21 7.44
N GLY A 291 20.05 20.54 7.56
CA GLY A 291 20.82 21.37 6.66
C GLY A 291 22.25 20.84 6.59
N ARG A 292 22.71 20.54 5.36
CA ARG A 292 24.14 20.47 5.07
C ARG A 292 24.65 21.92 5.08
N PRO A 293 25.75 22.23 5.77
CA PRO A 293 26.43 23.50 5.54
C PRO A 293 26.92 23.53 4.10
N LEU A 294 26.83 24.72 3.50
CA LEU A 294 27.45 25.08 2.22
C LEU A 294 28.94 24.79 2.23
#